data_AF-A0A3L7ZJ62-F1
#
_entry.id   AF-A0A3L7ZJ62-F1
#
_cell.length_a   1.000
_cell.length_b   1.000
_cell.length_c   1.000
_cell.angle_alpha   90.00
_cell.angle_beta   90.00
_cell.angle_gamma   90.00
#
_symmetry.space_group_name_H-M   'P 1'
#
loop_
_entity.id
_entity.type
_entity.pdbx_description
1 polymer ?
#
loop_
_entity_poly.entity_id
_entity_poly.type
_entity_poly.pdbx_seq_one_letter_code
_entity_poly.pdbx_strand_id
1 'polypeptide(L)'
;MERCVSIQNTIVPNGNNGNRNRSTRTKKSVGGKILKKEVSGKAMAVEITSKTMKLTNKEISALLNKSVEVRYKYSIKRIADADCLWTIFSSDGSYCLIANNGYQMFPIWPFKEYVEIYLGGKAVGYDVVSIDLNKFENEVIDIIYGNNFSIAVFPVSDDDSGKIVDLDTFVKDLSVELENYR
;
A
#
# COMPACT_ATOMS: atom_id res chain seq x y z
N MET A 1 10.13 21.08 15.82
CA MET A 1 9.79 19.65 15.73
C MET A 1 8.37 19.58 15.20
N GLU A 2 8.16 20.03 13.97
CA GLU A 2 6.84 20.14 13.36
C GLU A 2 7.02 20.14 11.84
N ARG A 3 6.35 19.21 11.16
CA ARG A 3 5.76 19.29 9.81
C ARG A 3 5.44 17.87 9.31
N CYS A 4 4.38 17.28 9.85
CA CYS A 4 3.66 16.25 9.11
C CYS A 4 2.84 16.99 8.04
N VAL A 5 3.21 16.79 6.77
CA VAL A 5 2.53 17.44 5.65
C VAL A 5 1.15 16.79 5.48
N SER A 6 0.11 17.53 5.87
CA SER A 6 -1.25 17.26 5.40
C SER A 6 -1.23 17.22 3.88
N ILE A 7 -1.84 16.19 3.27
CA ILE A 7 -2.09 16.14 1.83
C ILE A 7 -3.09 17.28 1.50
N GLN A 8 -2.55 18.46 1.25
CA GLN A 8 -3.30 19.62 0.74
C GLN A 8 -2.74 19.93 -0.65
N ASN A 9 -3.58 19.73 -1.67
CA ASN A 9 -3.28 19.96 -3.07
C ASN A 9 -2.70 21.36 -3.32
N THR A 10 -1.60 21.46 -4.05
CA THR A 10 -1.25 22.67 -4.82
C THR A 10 -0.99 22.28 -6.27
N ILE A 11 -1.85 22.73 -7.18
CA ILE A 11 -1.68 22.61 -8.62
C ILE A 11 -0.82 23.80 -9.09
N VAL A 12 0.32 23.52 -9.73
CA VAL A 12 1.04 24.48 -10.58
C VAL A 12 1.33 23.83 -11.94
N PRO A 13 0.79 24.35 -13.06
CA PRO A 13 1.15 23.88 -14.39
C PRO A 13 2.33 24.71 -14.94
N ASN A 14 3.44 24.05 -15.24
CA ASN A 14 4.51 24.58 -16.08
C ASN A 14 5.25 23.38 -16.67
N GLY A 15 5.60 23.26 -17.94
CA GLY A 15 5.53 24.08 -19.13
C GLY A 15 6.09 23.18 -20.24
N ASN A 16 5.61 23.38 -21.46
CA ASN A 16 5.76 22.48 -22.61
C ASN A 16 7.22 22.15 -22.97
N ASN A 17 7.53 20.85 -23.17
CA ASN A 17 8.85 20.36 -23.62
C ASN A 17 8.86 20.16 -25.15
N GLY A 18 9.66 20.96 -25.85
CA GLY A 18 9.88 20.87 -27.30
C GLY A 18 11.13 20.07 -27.65
N ASN A 19 10.89 18.81 -28.03
CA ASN A 19 11.82 17.81 -28.56
C ASN A 19 12.67 18.28 -29.77
N ARG A 20 13.97 17.92 -29.84
CA ARG A 20 14.70 17.65 -31.10
C ARG A 20 15.77 16.55 -30.93
N ASN A 21 15.51 15.42 -31.57
CA ASN A 21 16.47 14.38 -31.94
C ASN A 21 17.45 14.84 -33.05
N ARG A 22 18.71 14.38 -33.03
CA ARG A 22 19.34 13.78 -34.23
C ARG A 22 20.55 12.86 -33.94
N SER A 23 20.39 11.65 -34.47
CA SER A 23 21.28 10.49 -34.70
C SER A 23 22.72 10.74 -35.19
N THR A 24 23.68 9.85 -34.84
CA THR A 24 24.22 8.77 -35.72
C THR A 24 25.57 8.21 -35.23
N ARG A 25 25.78 6.89 -35.47
CA ARG A 25 26.98 6.25 -36.05
C ARG A 25 27.58 5.04 -35.30
N THR A 26 27.12 3.86 -35.73
CA THR A 26 27.87 2.67 -36.23
C THR A 26 29.19 2.21 -35.57
N LYS A 27 29.28 0.92 -35.22
CA LYS A 27 30.35 -0.01 -35.68
C LYS A 27 29.97 -1.51 -35.57
N LYS A 28 30.14 -2.20 -36.71
CA LYS A 28 30.39 -3.65 -36.98
C LYS A 28 31.44 -4.25 -36.01
N SER A 29 31.68 -5.55 -35.81
CA SER A 29 31.30 -6.88 -36.34
C SER A 29 31.91 -7.91 -35.34
N VAL A 30 31.42 -9.14 -35.19
CA VAL A 30 32.04 -10.44 -35.62
C VAL A 30 31.47 -11.45 -34.60
N GLY A 31 30.70 -12.47 -34.94
CA GLY A 31 31.16 -13.76 -35.49
C GLY A 31 31.42 -14.78 -34.37
N GLY A 32 30.52 -15.74 -34.15
CA GLY A 32 30.74 -16.84 -33.21
C GLY A 32 29.51 -17.74 -33.01
N LYS A 33 29.33 -18.76 -33.86
CA LYS A 33 28.48 -19.93 -33.59
C LYS A 33 29.22 -20.83 -32.61
N ILE A 34 28.61 -21.17 -31.47
CA ILE A 34 28.88 -22.44 -30.77
C ILE A 34 27.54 -23.04 -30.33
N LEU A 35 27.32 -24.27 -30.78
CA LEU A 35 26.19 -25.12 -30.42
C LEU A 35 26.63 -26.09 -29.30
N LYS A 36 25.68 -26.42 -28.43
CA LYS A 36 25.61 -27.56 -27.47
C LYS A 36 26.37 -27.42 -26.13
N LYS A 37 25.58 -27.36 -25.05
CA LYS A 37 25.34 -28.55 -24.21
C LYS A 37 24.14 -28.33 -23.29
N GLU A 38 23.18 -29.23 -23.44
CA GLU A 38 22.16 -29.56 -22.47
C GLU A 38 22.85 -30.14 -21.22
N VAL A 39 22.55 -29.60 -20.04
CA VAL A 39 22.77 -30.26 -18.77
C VAL A 39 21.46 -30.21 -18.01
N SER A 40 20.82 -31.36 -17.98
CA SER A 40 19.76 -31.74 -17.05
C SER A 40 20.19 -31.40 -15.62
N GLY A 41 19.49 -30.46 -15.03
CA GLY A 41 19.63 -30.05 -13.64
C GLY A 41 18.25 -29.81 -13.07
N LYS A 42 17.54 -30.90 -12.79
CA LYS A 42 16.26 -30.91 -12.09
C LYS A 42 16.50 -30.42 -10.66
N ALA A 43 16.44 -29.12 -10.44
CA ALA A 43 16.35 -28.55 -9.10
C ALA A 43 14.92 -28.07 -8.90
N MET A 44 14.12 -28.90 -8.23
CA MET A 44 12.94 -28.46 -7.51
C MET A 44 13.39 -27.42 -6.48
N ALA A 45 13.40 -26.15 -6.85
CA ALA A 45 13.32 -25.08 -5.87
C ALA A 45 11.83 -24.97 -5.53
N VAL A 46 11.49 -25.67 -4.44
CA VAL A 46 10.25 -25.63 -3.68
C VAL A 46 9.46 -24.36 -3.97
N GLU A 47 8.33 -24.55 -4.64
CA GLU A 47 7.25 -23.59 -4.75
C GLU A 47 6.74 -23.34 -3.32
N ILE A 48 7.36 -22.41 -2.59
CA ILE A 48 6.77 -21.85 -1.38
C ILE A 48 5.59 -21.03 -1.88
N THR A 49 4.45 -21.69 -1.97
CA THR A 49 3.16 -21.11 -2.35
C THR A 49 2.65 -20.30 -1.16
N SER A 50 3.35 -19.22 -0.78
CA SER A 50 2.66 -18.12 -0.11
C SER A 50 1.77 -17.52 -1.19
N LYS A 51 0.51 -17.95 -1.23
CA LYS A 51 -0.51 -17.52 -2.17
C LYS A 51 -0.63 -16.00 -2.11
N THR A 52 0.16 -15.28 -2.91
CA THR A 52 0.04 -13.83 -3.05
C THR A 52 -1.34 -13.57 -3.65
N MET A 53 -2.28 -13.15 -2.82
CA MET A 53 -3.65 -12.95 -3.23
C MET A 53 -3.72 -11.71 -4.11
N LYS A 54 -3.79 -11.92 -5.42
CA LYS A 54 -3.92 -10.84 -6.40
C LYS A 54 -5.40 -10.54 -6.62
N LEU A 55 -5.82 -9.32 -6.32
CA LEU A 55 -7.21 -8.89 -6.52
C LEU A 55 -7.51 -8.68 -8.01
N THR A 56 -8.67 -9.13 -8.46
CA THR A 56 -9.17 -8.79 -9.79
C THR A 56 -9.85 -7.41 -9.77
N ASN A 57 -9.81 -6.70 -10.89
CA ASN A 57 -10.47 -5.39 -11.03
C ASN A 57 -11.97 -5.46 -10.66
N LYS A 58 -12.63 -6.59 -10.96
CA LYS A 58 -14.05 -6.80 -10.62
C LYS A 58 -14.26 -6.86 -9.11
N GLU A 59 -13.40 -7.57 -8.38
CA GLU A 59 -13.47 -7.66 -6.91
C GLU A 59 -13.17 -6.30 -6.26
N ILE A 60 -12.18 -5.58 -6.77
CA ILE A 60 -11.85 -4.22 -6.33
C ILE A 60 -13.08 -3.32 -6.47
N SER A 61 -13.62 -3.18 -7.68
CA SER A 61 -14.77 -2.29 -7.92
C SER A 61 -16.01 -2.72 -7.14
N ALA A 62 -16.23 -4.03 -6.96
CA ALA A 62 -17.35 -4.51 -6.16
C ALA A 62 -17.24 -4.10 -4.69
N LEU A 63 -16.03 -4.10 -4.13
CA LEU A 63 -15.79 -3.74 -2.73
C LEU A 63 -15.79 -2.23 -2.50
N LEU A 64 -15.20 -1.43 -3.40
CA LEU A 64 -15.18 0.04 -3.27
C LEU A 64 -16.60 0.63 -3.13
N ASN A 65 -17.58 0.03 -3.80
CA ASN A 65 -18.99 0.44 -3.78
C ASN A 65 -19.80 -0.12 -2.60
N LYS A 66 -19.17 -0.85 -1.66
CA LYS A 66 -19.86 -1.33 -0.45
C LYS A 66 -19.88 -0.27 0.64
N SER A 67 -20.78 -0.47 1.61
CA SER A 67 -20.84 0.38 2.79
C SER A 67 -19.54 0.33 3.59
N VAL A 68 -19.27 1.41 4.32
CA VAL A 68 -18.14 1.54 5.23
C VAL A 68 -17.99 0.31 6.15
N GLU A 69 -19.08 -0.16 6.74
CA GLU A 69 -19.06 -1.34 7.63
C GLU A 69 -18.66 -2.64 6.94
N VAL A 70 -19.08 -2.83 5.68
CA VAL A 70 -18.71 -4.02 4.90
C VAL A 70 -17.22 -3.97 4.55
N ARG A 71 -16.71 -2.79 4.18
CA ARG A 71 -15.28 -2.60 3.88
C ARG A 71 -14.40 -2.74 5.12
N TYR A 72 -14.87 -2.28 6.28
CA TYR A 72 -14.20 -2.48 7.56
C TYR A 72 -14.06 -3.97 7.91
N LYS A 73 -15.17 -4.72 7.94
CA LYS A 73 -15.15 -6.16 8.22
C LYS A 73 -14.31 -6.95 7.25
N TYR A 74 -14.35 -6.58 5.96
CA TYR A 74 -13.47 -7.16 4.96
C TYR A 74 -12.00 -6.89 5.27
N SER A 75 -11.66 -5.67 5.68
CA SER A 75 -10.29 -5.27 5.98
C SER A 75 -9.72 -6.06 7.16
N ILE A 76 -10.46 -6.14 8.27
CA ILE A 76 -10.05 -6.91 9.45
C ILE A 76 -9.75 -8.37 9.06
N LYS A 77 -10.65 -9.01 8.32
CA LYS A 77 -10.47 -10.39 7.84
C LYS A 77 -9.22 -10.59 7.01
N ARG A 78 -8.96 -9.66 6.09
CA ARG A 78 -7.87 -9.81 5.12
C ARG A 78 -6.52 -9.41 5.71
N ILE A 79 -6.50 -8.47 6.65
CA ILE A 79 -5.31 -8.15 7.45
C ILE A 79 -4.93 -9.34 8.33
N ALA A 80 -5.91 -9.97 9.00
CA ALA A 80 -5.68 -11.18 9.79
C ALA A 80 -5.16 -12.36 8.95
N ASP A 81 -5.80 -12.64 7.80
CA ASP A 81 -5.41 -13.72 6.88
C ASP A 81 -4.02 -13.52 6.27
N ALA A 82 -3.66 -12.27 5.94
CA ALA A 82 -2.39 -11.94 5.31
C ALA A 82 -1.26 -11.61 6.30
N ASP A 83 -1.57 -11.52 7.60
CA ASP A 83 -0.66 -11.10 8.66
C ASP A 83 0.06 -9.76 8.38
N CYS A 84 -0.59 -8.89 7.61
CA CYS A 84 -0.06 -7.59 7.23
C CYS A 84 -1.15 -6.60 6.84
N LEU A 85 -0.80 -5.31 6.96
CA LEU A 85 -1.60 -4.19 6.49
C LEU A 85 -0.77 -3.29 5.58
N TRP A 86 -1.45 -2.42 4.84
CA TRP A 86 -0.84 -1.47 3.93
C TRP A 86 -1.11 -0.06 4.40
N THR A 87 -0.12 0.82 4.23
CA THR A 87 -0.24 2.25 4.50
C THR A 87 0.65 3.05 3.52
N ILE A 88 0.74 4.36 3.74
CA ILE A 88 1.50 5.28 2.91
C ILE A 88 2.67 5.83 3.73
N PHE A 89 3.86 5.79 3.15
CA PHE A 89 5.07 6.36 3.69
C PHE A 89 5.52 7.53 2.82
N SER A 90 5.83 8.65 3.44
CA SER A 90 6.34 9.83 2.75
C SER A 90 7.85 9.69 2.52
N SER A 91 8.32 10.24 1.40
CA SER A 91 9.75 10.35 1.09
C SER A 91 10.56 11.14 2.12
N ASP A 92 9.91 11.89 3.02
CA ASP A 92 10.54 12.57 4.16
C ASP A 92 10.87 11.64 5.34
N GLY A 93 10.50 10.35 5.26
CA GLY A 93 10.77 9.37 6.30
C GLY A 93 9.67 9.22 7.36
N SER A 94 8.45 9.69 7.08
CA SER A 94 7.32 9.59 8.01
C SER A 94 6.10 8.87 7.42
N TYR A 95 5.24 8.31 8.29
CA TYR A 95 3.94 7.79 7.88
C TYR A 95 2.99 8.93 7.52
N CYS A 96 2.23 8.77 6.43
CA CYS A 96 1.22 9.75 6.06
C CYS A 96 -0.05 9.60 6.90
N LEU A 97 -0.67 10.73 7.21
CA LEU A 97 -1.93 10.80 7.95
C LEU A 97 -3.00 11.43 7.05
N ILE A 98 -4.24 10.97 7.22
CA ILE A 98 -5.41 11.65 6.66
C ILE A 98 -5.90 12.66 7.71
N ALA A 99 -6.18 13.89 7.28
CA ALA A 99 -6.70 14.94 8.13
C ALA A 99 -8.14 15.27 7.73
N ASN A 100 -9.07 15.24 8.68
CA ASN A 100 -10.44 15.69 8.48
C ASN A 100 -10.92 16.45 9.72
N ASN A 101 -11.44 17.67 9.53
CA ASN A 101 -11.95 18.54 10.59
C ASN A 101 -11.00 18.72 11.79
N GLY A 102 -9.69 18.80 11.53
CA GLY A 102 -8.65 18.96 12.56
C GLY A 102 -8.23 17.67 13.27
N TYR A 103 -8.84 16.53 12.94
CA TYR A 103 -8.43 15.21 13.44
C TYR A 103 -7.48 14.56 12.45
N GLN A 104 -6.37 14.04 12.96
CA GLN A 104 -5.41 13.25 12.21
C GLN A 104 -5.67 11.76 12.43
N MET A 105 -5.64 11.00 11.35
CA MET A 105 -5.95 9.59 11.35
C MET A 105 -4.88 8.82 10.59
N PHE A 106 -4.46 7.69 11.14
CA PHE A 106 -3.54 6.76 10.50
C PHE A 106 -4.32 5.88 9.52
N PRO A 107 -4.05 5.98 8.20
CA PRO A 107 -4.83 5.24 7.22
C PRO A 107 -4.25 3.84 7.00
N ILE A 108 -5.14 2.84 6.94
CA ILE A 108 -4.76 1.45 6.70
C ILE A 108 -5.65 0.77 5.65
N TRP A 109 -5.06 -0.16 4.92
CA TRP A 109 -5.74 -0.98 3.92
C TRP A 109 -5.33 -2.46 4.00
N PRO A 110 -6.20 -3.38 3.59
CA PRO A 110 -5.88 -4.81 3.53
C PRO A 110 -5.01 -5.20 2.33
N PHE A 111 -4.98 -4.37 1.27
CA PHE A 111 -4.21 -4.66 0.05
C PHE A 111 -3.64 -3.38 -0.55
N LYS A 112 -2.51 -3.54 -1.24
CA LYS A 112 -1.78 -2.47 -1.92
C LYS A 112 -2.64 -1.71 -2.92
N GLU A 113 -3.42 -2.43 -3.71
CA GLU A 113 -4.21 -1.89 -4.82
C GLU A 113 -5.21 -0.82 -4.33
N TYR A 114 -5.73 -0.96 -3.12
CA TYR A 114 -6.64 0.03 -2.55
C TYR A 114 -5.94 1.33 -2.16
N VAL A 115 -4.68 1.25 -1.71
CA VAL A 115 -3.85 2.43 -1.43
C VAL A 115 -3.51 3.15 -2.74
N GLU A 116 -3.14 2.40 -3.78
CA GLU A 116 -2.82 2.96 -5.10
C GLU A 116 -4.03 3.66 -5.72
N ILE A 117 -5.23 3.11 -5.54
CA ILE A 117 -6.49 3.73 -5.97
C ILE A 117 -6.76 5.01 -5.18
N TYR A 118 -6.60 4.97 -3.84
CA TYR A 118 -6.78 6.15 -2.98
C TYR A 118 -5.85 7.29 -3.40
N LEU A 119 -4.58 6.99 -3.69
CA LEU A 119 -3.62 7.98 -4.16
C LEU A 119 -4.00 8.58 -5.52
N GLY A 120 -4.71 7.85 -6.39
CA GLY A 120 -5.31 8.42 -7.61
C GLY A 120 -4.33 9.14 -8.54
N GLY A 121 -3.05 8.74 -8.54
CA GLY A 121 -1.97 9.40 -9.29
C GLY A 121 -1.15 10.43 -8.50
N LYS A 122 -1.52 10.74 -7.25
CA LYS A 122 -0.75 11.57 -6.31
C LYS A 122 0.48 10.84 -5.72
N ALA A 123 0.96 9.75 -6.31
CA ALA A 123 1.99 8.88 -5.74
C ALA A 123 3.41 9.49 -5.74
N VAL A 124 3.64 10.64 -6.39
CA VAL A 124 4.97 11.28 -6.39
C VAL A 124 5.33 11.71 -4.98
N GLY A 125 6.43 11.16 -4.44
CA GLY A 125 6.89 11.43 -3.09
C GLY A 125 6.25 10.55 -2.00
N TYR A 126 5.44 9.56 -2.40
CA TYR A 126 4.79 8.62 -1.50
C TYR A 126 5.04 7.18 -1.92
N ASP A 127 5.46 6.36 -0.95
CA ASP A 127 5.61 4.92 -1.10
C ASP A 127 4.44 4.19 -0.45
N VAL A 128 3.91 3.21 -1.18
CA VAL A 128 2.90 2.29 -0.63
C VAL A 128 3.62 1.13 0.03
N VAL A 129 3.53 1.03 1.36
CA VAL A 129 4.30 0.09 2.16
C VAL A 129 3.41 -0.91 2.87
N SER A 130 3.92 -2.14 2.97
CA SER A 130 3.34 -3.20 3.80
C SER A 130 3.99 -3.17 5.19
N ILE A 131 3.19 -3.42 6.21
CA ILE A 131 3.57 -3.55 7.61
C ILE A 131 3.03 -4.89 8.09
N ASP A 132 3.90 -5.82 8.46
CA ASP A 132 3.47 -7.05 9.13
C ASP A 132 2.96 -6.78 10.55
N LEU A 133 2.19 -7.69 11.14
CA LEU A 133 1.58 -7.45 12.45
C LEU A 133 2.61 -7.32 13.58
N ASN A 134 3.80 -7.93 13.47
CA ASN A 134 4.86 -7.73 14.46
C ASN A 134 5.38 -6.29 14.42
N LYS A 135 5.63 -5.74 13.24
CA LYS A 135 6.05 -4.35 13.09
C LYS A 135 4.93 -3.40 13.50
N PHE A 136 3.69 -3.73 13.20
CA PHE A 136 2.54 -2.94 13.65
C PHE A 136 2.52 -2.85 15.18
N GLU A 137 2.63 -3.99 15.87
CA GLU A 137 2.61 -4.06 17.33
C GLU A 137 3.79 -3.31 17.99
N ASN A 138 5.00 -3.48 17.45
CA ASN A 138 6.21 -2.96 18.09
C ASN A 138 6.58 -1.52 17.73
N GLU A 139 5.99 -0.95 16.68
CA GLU A 139 6.35 0.40 16.19
C GLU A 139 5.13 1.29 15.96
N VAL A 140 4.15 0.80 15.19
CA VAL A 140 3.06 1.65 14.72
C VAL A 140 2.06 1.95 15.83
N ILE A 141 1.79 0.98 16.72
CA ILE A 141 0.94 1.16 17.90
C ILE A 141 1.43 2.34 18.75
N ASP A 142 2.74 2.41 19.04
CA ASP A 142 3.32 3.49 19.85
C ASP A 142 3.17 4.86 19.19
N ILE A 143 3.30 4.91 17.86
CA ILE A 143 3.10 6.14 17.09
C ILE A 143 1.63 6.59 17.17
N ILE A 144 0.68 5.68 16.96
CA ILE A 144 -0.76 5.99 17.00
C ILE A 144 -1.16 6.43 18.40
N TYR A 145 -0.77 5.67 19.42
CA TYR A 145 -1.09 5.93 20.82
C TYR A 145 -0.45 7.23 21.31
N GLY A 146 0.85 7.40 21.08
CA GLY A 146 1.62 8.56 21.56
C GLY A 146 1.17 9.90 20.97
N ASN A 147 0.55 9.88 19.78
CA ASN A 147 0.01 11.09 19.14
C ASN A 147 -1.54 11.16 19.21
N ASN A 148 -2.21 10.22 19.86
CA ASN A 148 -3.65 10.14 19.97
C ASN A 148 -4.36 10.17 18.59
N PHE A 149 -3.81 9.43 17.63
CA PHE A 149 -4.41 9.29 16.30
C PHE A 149 -5.52 8.24 16.33
N SER A 150 -6.60 8.50 15.61
CA SER A 150 -7.55 7.44 15.24
C SER A 150 -7.03 6.67 14.02
N ILE A 151 -7.65 5.54 13.73
CA ILE A 151 -7.33 4.72 12.56
C ILE A 151 -8.45 4.90 11.53
N ALA A 152 -8.08 5.30 10.32
CA ALA A 152 -8.97 5.34 9.17
C ALA A 152 -8.82 4.03 8.38
N VAL A 153 -9.78 3.13 8.56
CA VAL A 153 -9.74 1.81 7.93
C VAL A 153 -10.47 1.83 6.59
N PHE A 154 -9.76 1.45 5.53
CA PHE A 154 -10.25 1.43 4.17
C PHE A 154 -10.82 2.79 3.70
N PRO A 155 -10.05 3.89 3.75
CA PRO A 155 -10.43 5.12 3.08
C PRO A 155 -10.40 4.93 1.57
N VAL A 156 -11.37 5.52 0.87
CA VAL A 156 -11.56 5.39 -0.59
C VAL A 156 -11.18 6.66 -1.32
N SER A 157 -11.44 7.82 -0.72
CA SER A 157 -11.11 9.14 -1.27
C SER A 157 -11.01 10.18 -0.16
N ASP A 158 -10.69 11.41 -0.52
CA ASP A 158 -10.64 12.54 0.42
C ASP A 158 -12.01 12.76 1.12
N ASP A 159 -13.13 12.42 0.45
CA ASP A 159 -14.51 12.53 0.98
C ASP A 159 -15.02 11.26 1.68
N ASP A 160 -14.31 10.14 1.54
CA ASP A 160 -14.66 8.85 2.16
C ASP A 160 -13.46 8.32 2.95
N SER A 161 -13.35 8.77 4.19
CA SER A 161 -12.29 8.36 5.13
C SER A 161 -12.42 6.92 5.63
N GLY A 162 -13.39 6.14 5.12
CA GLY A 162 -13.62 4.77 5.56
C GLY A 162 -14.20 4.70 6.97
N LYS A 163 -13.93 3.60 7.67
CA LYS A 163 -14.37 3.43 9.06
C LYS A 163 -13.31 4.02 9.99
N ILE A 164 -13.72 5.01 10.76
CA ILE A 164 -12.86 5.61 11.79
C ILE A 164 -13.09 4.85 13.11
N VAL A 165 -12.00 4.35 13.69
CA VAL A 165 -12.00 3.65 15.00
C VAL A 165 -10.81 4.13 15.83
N ASP A 166 -10.91 3.99 17.16
CA ASP A 166 -9.74 4.11 18.03
C ASP A 166 -8.85 2.86 17.95
N LEU A 167 -7.65 2.99 18.50
CA LEU A 167 -6.64 1.93 18.49
C LEU A 167 -7.14 0.68 19.24
N ASP A 168 -7.77 0.85 20.41
CA ASP A 168 -8.26 -0.25 21.24
C ASP A 168 -9.32 -1.09 20.52
N THR A 169 -10.27 -0.43 19.86
CA THR A 169 -11.31 -1.08 19.06
C THR A 169 -10.70 -1.84 17.89
N PHE A 170 -9.75 -1.24 17.17
CA PHE A 170 -9.08 -1.90 16.05
C PHE A 170 -8.31 -3.15 16.50
N VAL A 171 -7.48 -3.03 17.54
CA VAL A 171 -6.68 -4.14 18.07
C VAL A 171 -7.59 -5.26 18.60
N LYS A 172 -8.67 -4.91 19.29
CA LYS A 172 -9.66 -5.89 19.77
C LYS A 172 -10.32 -6.64 18.62
N ASP A 173 -10.84 -5.92 17.62
CA ASP A 173 -11.52 -6.53 16.47
C ASP A 173 -10.56 -7.42 15.67
N LEU A 174 -9.31 -6.98 15.48
CA LEU A 174 -8.28 -7.76 14.81
C LEU A 174 -7.90 -9.02 15.61
N SER A 175 -7.76 -8.90 16.93
CA SER A 175 -7.43 -10.03 17.81
C SER A 175 -8.52 -11.11 17.77
N VAL A 176 -9.79 -10.71 17.82
CA VAL A 176 -10.94 -11.63 17.68
C VAL A 176 -10.92 -12.34 16.34
N GLU A 177 -10.56 -11.66 15.25
CA GLU A 177 -10.49 -12.30 13.94
C GLU A 177 -9.28 -13.24 13.81
N LEU A 178 -8.13 -12.91 14.41
CA LEU A 178 -6.94 -13.77 14.43
C LEU A 178 -7.17 -15.10 15.15
N GLU A 179 -8.09 -15.15 16.13
CA GLU A 179 -8.49 -16.41 16.78
C GLU A 179 -9.11 -17.41 15.81
N ASN A 180 -9.65 -16.97 14.66
CA ASN A 180 -10.20 -17.87 13.63
C ASN A 180 -9.13 -18.65 12.85
N TYR A 181 -7.86 -18.28 12.99
CA TYR A 181 -6.73 -18.86 12.25
C TYR A 181 -5.74 -19.60 13.17
N ARG A 182 -6.05 -19.70 14.47
CA ARG A 182 -5.30 -20.49 15.47
C ARG A 182 -5.83 -21.92 15.56
#